data_AF-A0A8T3PI71-F1
#
_entry.id   AF-A0A8T3PI71-F1
#
_cell.length_a   1.000
_cell.length_b   1.000
_cell.length_c   1.000
_cell.angle_alpha   90.00
_cell.angle_beta   90.00
_cell.angle_gamma   90.00
#
_symmetry.space_group_name_H-M   'P 1'
#
loop_
_entity.id
_entity.type
_entity.pdbx_description
1 polymer ?
#
loop_
_entity_poly.entity_id
_entity_poly.type
_entity_poly.pdbx_seq_one_letter_code
_entity_poly.pdbx_strand_id
1 'polypeptide(L)'
;DLDTVAAAARNASRGLRALDTQVAREAIADGDAAVVAAGLAADDLGQARDHLVATIDGARLSFANQQRLAASADAIGAAVEVTGPWASLAGVVSGAGLVIDAIMRHDDKVFEATTLARRERYADALAALDSADSELAGVGALRDRVAERAPVPTLDAWMVRAADYDAALRRLYELLDASGGMATVETQAALAGVRAAQAALPAESDAFVIIVTEVAEPGLTDALVAIERARGTVRDQALTVD
;
A
#
# COMPACT_ATOMS: atom_id res chain seq x y z
N ASP A 1 11.45 18.98 9.12
CA ASP A 1 10.49 19.49 8.12
C ASP A 1 9.25 18.58 8.12
N LEU A 2 8.28 18.86 9.01
CA LEU A 2 7.03 18.07 9.08
C LEU A 2 6.06 18.37 7.94
N ASP A 3 6.31 19.43 7.17
CA ASP A 3 5.53 19.72 5.96
C ASP A 3 5.84 18.70 4.87
N THR A 4 7.12 18.35 4.72
CA THR A 4 7.55 17.27 3.81
C THR A 4 7.02 15.91 4.26
N VAL A 5 7.03 15.57 5.56
CA VAL A 5 6.43 14.31 6.07
C VAL A 5 4.94 14.24 5.72
N ALA A 6 4.18 15.31 5.96
CA ALA A 6 2.76 15.36 5.64
C ALA A 6 2.46 15.36 4.13
N ALA A 7 3.33 15.95 3.31
CA ALA A 7 3.23 15.88 1.85
C ALA A 7 3.51 14.47 1.34
N ALA A 8 4.57 13.83 1.81
CA ALA A 8 4.93 12.45 1.51
C ALA A 8 3.78 11.48 1.88
N ALA A 9 3.20 11.64 3.07
CA ALA A 9 2.06 10.82 3.51
C ALA A 9 0.85 10.91 2.57
N ARG A 10 0.51 12.13 2.14
CA ARG A 10 -0.57 12.37 1.16
C ARG A 10 -0.21 11.83 -0.22
N ASN A 11 1.05 11.96 -0.66
CA ASN A 11 1.52 11.42 -1.94
C ASN A 11 1.45 9.90 -1.95
N ALA A 12 1.89 9.24 -0.88
CA ALA A 12 1.83 7.79 -0.72
C ALA A 12 0.38 7.28 -0.83
N SER A 13 -0.55 7.91 -0.10
CA SER A 13 -1.98 7.59 -0.20
C SER A 13 -2.56 7.84 -1.60
N ARG A 14 -2.15 8.92 -2.27
CA ARG A 14 -2.60 9.22 -3.65
C ARG A 14 -2.08 8.21 -4.66
N GLY A 15 -0.79 7.85 -4.60
CA GLY A 15 -0.19 6.83 -5.47
C GLY A 15 -0.93 5.51 -5.33
N LEU A 16 -1.18 5.10 -4.09
CA LEU A 16 -1.91 3.87 -3.81
C LEU A 16 -3.34 3.87 -4.38
N ARG A 17 -4.10 4.96 -4.19
CA ARG A 17 -5.46 5.10 -4.78
C ARG A 17 -5.46 5.16 -6.31
N ALA A 18 -4.38 5.62 -6.91
CA ALA A 18 -4.18 5.63 -8.35
C ALA A 18 -3.64 4.29 -8.90
N LEU A 19 -3.46 3.28 -8.03
CA LEU A 19 -2.81 2.00 -8.35
C LEU A 19 -1.36 2.17 -8.85
N ASP A 20 -0.71 3.28 -8.51
CA ASP A 20 0.67 3.59 -8.87
C ASP A 20 1.59 3.24 -7.69
N THR A 21 2.01 1.98 -7.65
CA THR A 21 2.88 1.47 -6.57
C THR A 21 4.29 2.07 -6.62
N GLN A 22 4.70 2.63 -7.75
CA GLN A 22 5.98 3.34 -7.86
C GLN A 22 5.90 4.70 -7.17
N VAL A 23 4.90 5.52 -7.49
CA VAL A 23 4.68 6.81 -6.83
C VAL A 23 4.48 6.63 -5.33
N ALA A 24 3.78 5.58 -4.91
CA ALA A 24 3.61 5.26 -3.50
C ALA A 24 4.95 4.96 -2.79
N ARG A 25 5.84 4.18 -3.43
CA ARG A 25 7.17 3.83 -2.90
C ARG A 25 8.12 5.03 -2.84
N GLU A 26 8.13 5.85 -3.89
CA GLU A 26 8.93 7.09 -3.92
C GLU A 26 8.49 8.04 -2.80
N ALA A 27 7.19 8.21 -2.60
CA ALA A 27 6.66 9.01 -1.50
C ALA A 27 7.00 8.47 -0.11
N ILE A 28 7.07 7.13 0.06
CA ILE A 28 7.57 6.54 1.31
C ILE A 28 9.04 6.87 1.50
N ALA A 29 9.88 6.71 0.47
CA ALA A 29 11.31 7.03 0.58
C ALA A 29 11.55 8.51 0.95
N ASP A 30 10.79 9.43 0.35
CA ASP A 30 10.84 10.86 0.67
C ASP A 30 10.46 11.14 2.12
N GLY A 31 9.39 10.49 2.61
CA GLY A 31 8.95 10.66 3.99
C GLY A 31 9.89 10.02 5.02
N ASP A 32 10.50 8.87 4.71
CA ASP A 32 11.53 8.25 5.54
C ASP A 32 12.71 9.23 5.74
N ALA A 33 13.18 9.84 4.66
CA ALA A 33 14.24 10.85 4.71
C ALA A 33 13.81 12.07 5.54
N ALA A 34 12.56 12.54 5.37
CA ALA A 34 12.03 13.69 6.09
C ALA A 34 11.84 13.44 7.59
N VAL A 35 11.42 12.23 7.99
CA VAL A 35 11.29 11.84 9.40
C VAL A 35 12.66 11.76 10.06
N VAL A 36 13.66 11.17 9.40
CA VAL A 36 15.04 11.15 9.91
C VAL A 36 15.56 12.58 10.09
N ALA A 37 15.38 13.44 9.09
CA ALA A 37 15.80 14.84 9.17
C ALA A 37 15.07 15.61 10.29
N ALA A 38 13.77 15.35 10.49
CA ALA A 38 13.00 15.95 11.58
C ALA A 38 13.49 15.48 12.95
N GLY A 39 13.80 14.19 13.11
CA GLY A 39 14.37 13.64 14.35
C GLY A 39 15.72 14.26 14.70
N LEU A 40 16.64 14.33 13.73
CA LEU A 40 17.96 14.97 13.93
C LEU A 40 17.82 16.44 14.33
N ALA A 41 16.95 17.20 13.67
CA ALA A 41 16.71 18.60 14.02
C ALA A 41 16.08 18.74 15.42
N ALA A 42 15.18 17.82 15.80
CA ALA A 42 14.56 17.80 17.12
C ALA A 42 15.59 17.48 18.21
N ASP A 43 16.50 16.55 17.96
CA ASP A 43 17.60 16.19 18.87
C ASP A 43 18.56 17.37 19.06
N ASP A 44 19.01 18.01 17.96
CA ASP A 44 19.89 19.19 18.02
C ASP A 44 19.25 20.34 18.79
N LEU A 45 17.97 20.63 18.52
CA LEU A 45 17.22 21.67 19.23
C LEU A 45 17.00 21.31 20.70
N GLY A 46 16.74 20.04 21.01
CA GLY A 46 16.63 19.52 22.37
C GLY A 46 17.92 19.69 23.16
N GLN A 47 19.06 19.34 22.57
CA GLN A 47 20.36 19.54 23.20
C GLN A 47 20.67 21.02 23.45
N ALA A 48 20.40 21.89 22.46
CA ALA A 48 20.58 23.33 22.61
C ALA A 48 19.70 23.91 23.72
N ARG A 49 18.43 23.47 23.80
CA ARG A 49 17.49 23.84 24.86
C ARG A 49 18.00 23.39 26.22
N ASP A 50 18.41 22.13 26.35
CA ASP A 50 18.86 21.57 27.63
C ASP A 50 20.14 22.25 28.12
N HIS A 51 21.06 22.57 27.21
CA HIS A 51 22.24 23.37 27.52
C HIS A 51 21.88 24.78 28.00
N LEU A 52 20.94 25.45 27.32
CA LEU A 52 20.43 26.74 27.75
C LEU A 52 19.87 26.65 29.16
N VAL A 53 18.90 25.76 29.41
CA VAL A 53 18.26 25.59 30.72
C VAL A 53 19.25 25.28 31.84
N ALA A 54 20.32 24.53 31.56
CA ALA A 54 21.36 24.24 32.55
C ALA A 54 22.20 25.47 32.95
N THR A 55 22.28 26.50 32.11
CA THR A 55 23.13 27.69 32.31
C THR A 55 22.36 28.92 32.81
N ILE A 56 21.03 28.93 32.71
CA ILE A 56 20.17 30.01 33.19
C ILE A 56 19.34 29.59 34.41
N ASP A 57 19.19 30.51 35.36
CA ASP A 57 18.21 30.36 36.44
C ASP A 57 16.81 30.60 35.88
N GLY A 58 16.04 29.52 35.71
CA GLY A 58 14.69 29.55 35.13
C GLY A 58 13.71 30.47 35.88
N ALA A 59 13.93 30.71 37.18
CA ALA A 59 13.11 31.63 37.97
C ALA A 59 13.31 33.11 37.57
N ARG A 60 14.41 33.42 36.86
CA ARG A 60 14.75 34.76 36.37
C ARG A 60 14.29 35.02 34.94
N LEU A 61 13.75 34.01 34.25
CA LEU A 61 13.15 34.20 32.94
C LEU A 61 11.86 35.01 33.05
N SER A 62 11.63 35.87 32.05
CA SER A 62 10.32 36.49 31.87
C SER A 62 9.27 35.43 31.54
N PHE A 63 8.00 35.71 31.83
CA PHE A 63 6.88 34.85 31.45
C PHE A 63 6.86 34.53 29.95
N ALA A 64 7.20 35.50 29.09
CA ALA A 64 7.31 35.29 27.65
C ALA A 64 8.40 34.26 27.28
N ASN A 65 9.57 34.33 27.92
CA ASN A 65 10.65 33.37 27.67
C ASN A 65 10.33 31.98 28.22
N GLN A 66 9.61 31.88 29.34
CA GLN A 66 9.12 30.59 29.84
C GLN A 66 8.14 29.94 28.86
N GLN A 67 7.22 30.72 28.27
CA GLN A 67 6.31 30.23 27.24
C GLN A 67 7.06 29.77 25.98
N ARG A 68 8.04 30.55 25.49
CA ARG A 68 8.86 30.15 24.32
C ARG A 68 9.62 28.84 24.56
N LEU A 69 10.13 28.64 25.78
CA LEU A 69 10.85 27.43 26.16
C LEU A 69 9.92 26.20 26.18
N ALA A 70 8.72 26.36 26.74
CA ALA A 70 7.69 25.31 26.74
C ALA A 70 7.22 24.98 25.32
N ALA A 71 6.92 26.01 24.51
CA ALA A 71 6.56 25.86 23.10
C ALA A 71 7.63 25.10 22.30
N SER A 72 8.91 25.39 22.56
CA SER A 72 10.01 24.66 21.93
C SER A 72 10.05 23.19 22.35
N ALA A 73 9.77 22.88 23.63
CA ALA A 73 9.71 21.50 24.10
C ALA A 73 8.55 20.71 23.47
N ASP A 74 7.39 21.33 23.34
CA ASP A 74 6.22 20.72 22.68
C ASP A 74 6.48 20.49 21.18
N ALA A 75 7.15 21.43 20.50
CA ALA A 75 7.54 21.28 19.10
C ALA A 75 8.55 20.14 18.89
N ILE A 76 9.55 20.01 19.76
CA ILE A 76 10.50 18.89 19.76
C ILE A 76 9.75 17.56 19.96
N GLY A 77 8.87 17.49 20.97
CA GLY A 77 8.09 16.29 21.25
C GLY A 77 7.27 15.84 20.05
N ALA A 78 6.53 16.77 19.42
CA ALA A 78 5.74 16.48 18.23
C ALA A 78 6.59 16.01 17.03
N ALA A 79 7.79 16.57 16.85
CA ALA A 79 8.70 16.15 15.79
C ALA A 79 9.25 14.73 16.01
N VAL A 80 9.50 14.32 17.26
CA VAL A 80 9.93 12.95 17.60
C VAL A 80 8.78 11.96 17.44
N GLU A 81 7.60 12.32 17.95
CA GLU A 81 6.42 11.45 17.97
C GLU A 81 5.89 11.10 16.57
N VAL A 82 6.18 11.90 15.54
CA VAL A 82 5.73 11.64 14.15
C VAL A 82 6.28 10.32 13.59
N THR A 83 7.38 9.80 14.15
CA THR A 83 8.06 8.58 13.69
C THR A 83 7.15 7.36 13.73
N GLY A 84 6.37 7.19 14.81
CA GLY A 84 5.46 6.06 14.98
C GLY A 84 4.32 6.06 13.96
N PRO A 85 3.53 7.15 13.86
CA PRO A 85 2.51 7.31 12.82
C PRO A 85 3.07 7.14 11.40
N TRP A 86 4.24 7.70 11.11
CA TRP A 86 4.88 7.53 9.80
C TRP A 86 5.19 6.06 9.50
N ALA A 87 5.83 5.33 10.42
CA ALA A 87 6.14 3.92 10.24
C ALA A 87 4.88 3.07 10.04
N SER A 88 3.81 3.38 10.77
CA SER A 88 2.49 2.74 10.58
C SER A 88 1.95 2.98 9.16
N LEU A 89 1.97 4.23 8.70
CA LEU A 89 1.53 4.60 7.34
C LEU A 89 2.35 3.88 6.27
N ALA A 90 3.68 3.94 6.37
CA ALA A 90 4.60 3.32 5.41
C ALA A 90 4.38 1.81 5.33
N GLY A 91 4.17 1.15 6.49
CA GLY A 91 3.86 -0.28 6.56
C GLY A 91 2.53 -0.64 5.88
N VAL A 92 1.49 0.14 6.11
CA VAL A 92 0.17 -0.05 5.46
C VAL A 92 0.27 0.12 3.95
N VAL A 93 0.86 1.24 3.49
CA VAL A 93 0.99 1.53 2.05
C VAL A 93 1.86 0.49 1.35
N SER A 94 2.98 0.07 1.97
CA SER A 94 3.84 -0.97 1.41
C SER A 94 3.12 -2.31 1.30
N GLY A 95 2.38 -2.71 2.35
CA GLY A 95 1.59 -3.94 2.33
C GLY A 95 0.53 -3.95 1.23
N ALA A 96 -0.19 -2.83 1.06
CA ALA A 96 -1.15 -2.66 -0.02
C ALA A 96 -0.50 -2.69 -1.40
N GLY A 97 0.66 -2.05 -1.56
CA GLY A 97 1.44 -2.09 -2.80
C GLY A 97 1.86 -3.51 -3.19
N LEU A 98 2.27 -4.34 -2.23
CA LEU A 98 2.60 -5.75 -2.48
C LEU A 98 1.39 -6.56 -2.97
N VAL A 99 0.18 -6.27 -2.46
CA VAL A 99 -1.07 -6.90 -2.94
C VAL A 99 -1.34 -6.51 -4.39
N ILE A 100 -1.28 -5.21 -4.71
CA ILE A 100 -1.48 -4.72 -6.08
C ILE A 100 -0.48 -5.36 -7.03
N ASP A 101 0.81 -5.32 -6.70
CA ASP A 101 1.87 -5.87 -7.55
C ASP A 101 1.68 -7.39 -7.78
N ALA A 102 1.22 -8.13 -6.76
CA ALA A 102 0.95 -9.56 -6.88
C ALA A 102 -0.24 -9.87 -7.80
N ILE A 103 -1.32 -9.08 -7.70
CA ILE A 103 -2.44 -9.23 -8.61
C ILE A 103 -2.03 -8.91 -10.06
N MET A 104 -1.29 -7.82 -10.28
CA MET A 104 -0.81 -7.48 -11.62
C MET A 104 0.08 -8.58 -12.23
N ARG A 105 0.96 -9.19 -11.42
CA ARG A 105 1.77 -10.33 -11.89
C ARG A 105 0.92 -11.56 -12.22
N HIS A 106 -0.11 -11.85 -11.43
CA HIS A 106 -1.08 -12.90 -11.77
C HIS A 106 -1.73 -12.62 -13.14
N ASP A 107 -2.24 -11.41 -13.36
CA ASP A 107 -2.92 -11.04 -14.60
C ASP A 107 -1.97 -11.11 -15.82
N ASP A 108 -0.71 -10.69 -15.66
CA ASP A 108 0.34 -10.86 -16.67
C ASP A 108 0.54 -12.34 -17.05
N LYS A 109 0.48 -13.26 -16.07
CA LYS A 109 0.64 -14.71 -16.30
C LYS A 109 -0.57 -15.32 -16.98
N VAL A 110 -1.78 -14.91 -16.62
CA VAL A 110 -3.01 -15.33 -17.30
C VAL A 110 -3.04 -14.82 -18.75
N PHE A 111 -2.58 -13.59 -18.99
CA PHE A 111 -2.43 -13.04 -20.33
C PHE A 111 -1.37 -13.78 -21.16
N GLU A 112 -0.24 -14.12 -20.54
CA GLU A 112 0.83 -14.94 -21.13
C GLU A 112 0.26 -16.32 -21.55
N ALA A 113 -0.45 -17.01 -20.65
CA ALA A 113 -1.11 -18.28 -20.91
C ALA A 113 -2.06 -18.20 -22.12
N THR A 114 -2.92 -17.16 -22.13
CA THR A 114 -3.85 -16.93 -23.25
C THR A 114 -3.13 -16.69 -24.57
N THR A 115 -2.00 -15.98 -24.53
CA THR A 115 -1.18 -15.71 -25.71
C THR A 115 -0.50 -16.97 -26.23
N LEU A 116 -0.02 -17.84 -25.34
CA LEU A 116 0.58 -19.13 -25.69
C LEU A 116 -0.48 -20.08 -26.29
N ALA A 117 -1.65 -20.19 -25.67
CA ALA A 117 -2.73 -21.04 -26.15
C ALA A 117 -3.24 -20.63 -27.54
N ARG A 118 -3.32 -19.33 -27.84
CA ARG A 118 -3.64 -18.81 -29.19
C ARG A 118 -2.62 -19.20 -30.26
N ARG A 119 -1.40 -19.55 -29.86
CA ARG A 119 -0.33 -20.05 -30.74
C ARG A 119 -0.23 -21.57 -30.72
N GLU A 120 -1.28 -22.25 -30.23
CA GLU A 120 -1.36 -23.71 -30.11
C GLU A 120 -0.26 -24.31 -29.21
N ARG A 121 0.36 -23.48 -28.35
CA ARG A 121 1.36 -23.90 -27.36
C ARG A 121 0.67 -24.23 -26.03
N TYR A 122 -0.20 -25.24 -26.03
CA TYR A 122 -1.06 -25.54 -24.88
C TYR A 122 -0.29 -26.00 -23.64
N ALA A 123 0.74 -26.84 -23.80
CA ALA A 123 1.60 -27.24 -22.68
C ALA A 123 2.27 -26.03 -22.00
N ASP A 124 2.78 -25.07 -22.78
CA ASP A 124 3.39 -23.86 -22.24
C ASP A 124 2.34 -22.94 -21.60
N ALA A 125 1.14 -22.86 -22.18
CA ALA A 125 0.03 -22.11 -21.61
C ALA A 125 -0.40 -22.66 -20.25
N LEU A 126 -0.44 -23.99 -20.09
CA LEU A 126 -0.73 -24.65 -18.81
C LEU A 126 0.35 -24.34 -17.76
N ALA A 127 1.63 -24.35 -18.15
CA ALA A 127 2.72 -23.95 -17.25
C ALA A 127 2.65 -22.47 -16.83
N ALA A 128 2.18 -21.58 -17.72
CA ALA A 128 1.93 -20.19 -17.39
C ALA A 128 0.76 -20.04 -16.39
N LEU A 129 -0.30 -20.86 -16.49
CA LEU A 129 -1.37 -20.91 -15.50
C LEU A 129 -0.89 -21.45 -14.14
N ASP A 130 0.02 -22.44 -14.11
CA ASP A 130 0.64 -22.89 -12.84
C ASP A 130 1.42 -21.75 -12.14
N SER A 131 2.02 -20.86 -12.94
CA SER A 131 2.69 -19.67 -12.43
C SER A 131 1.69 -18.61 -11.95
N ALA A 132 0.54 -18.45 -12.63
CA ALA A 132 -0.55 -17.58 -12.17
C ALA A 132 -1.12 -18.05 -10.83
N ASP A 133 -1.38 -19.35 -10.67
CA ASP A 133 -1.84 -19.96 -9.42
C ASP A 133 -0.86 -19.68 -8.25
N SER A 134 0.44 -19.68 -8.54
CA SER A 134 1.48 -19.35 -7.55
C SER A 134 1.44 -17.88 -7.11
N GLU A 135 1.21 -16.95 -8.05
CA GLU A 135 1.02 -15.53 -7.72
C GLU A 135 -0.28 -15.32 -6.93
N LEU A 136 -1.38 -15.99 -7.30
CA LEU A 136 -2.65 -15.92 -6.57
C LEU A 136 -2.54 -16.47 -5.14
N ALA A 137 -1.77 -17.55 -4.93
CA ALA A 137 -1.43 -18.03 -3.60
C ALA A 137 -0.61 -16.99 -2.80
N GLY A 138 0.29 -16.27 -3.48
CA GLY A 138 1.01 -15.12 -2.91
C GLY A 138 0.08 -13.98 -2.48
N VAL A 139 -0.94 -13.66 -3.29
CA VAL A 139 -2.02 -12.72 -2.93
C VAL A 139 -2.74 -13.21 -1.67
N GLY A 140 -3.05 -14.51 -1.57
CA GLY A 140 -3.68 -15.10 -0.37
C GLY A 140 -2.86 -14.91 0.91
N ALA A 141 -1.55 -15.15 0.84
CA ALA A 141 -0.67 -14.95 1.99
C ALA A 141 -0.58 -13.48 2.42
N LEU A 142 -0.64 -12.54 1.47
CA LEU A 142 -0.69 -11.10 1.76
C LEU A 142 -2.04 -10.70 2.37
N ARG A 143 -3.13 -11.19 1.77
CA ARG A 143 -4.51 -11.02 2.23
C ARG A 143 -4.66 -11.45 3.68
N ASP A 144 -4.11 -12.59 4.08
CA ASP A 144 -4.21 -13.09 5.46
C ASP A 144 -3.58 -12.11 6.47
N ARG A 145 -2.42 -11.51 6.14
CA ARG A 145 -1.78 -10.48 6.98
C ARG A 145 -2.56 -9.17 7.07
N VAL A 146 -3.41 -8.89 6.09
CA VAL A 146 -4.31 -7.73 6.10
C VAL A 146 -5.56 -8.08 6.91
N ALA A 147 -6.08 -9.31 6.74
CA ALA A 147 -7.26 -9.83 7.44
C ALA A 147 -7.10 -9.88 8.96
N GLU A 148 -5.86 -9.95 9.47
CA GLU A 148 -5.55 -9.79 10.90
C GLU A 148 -5.99 -8.44 11.48
N ARG A 149 -6.11 -7.41 10.64
CA ARG A 149 -6.42 -6.03 11.03
C ARG A 149 -7.83 -5.60 10.62
N ALA A 150 -8.32 -6.08 9.48
CA ALA A 150 -9.63 -5.71 8.96
C ALA A 150 -10.18 -6.73 7.95
N PRO A 151 -11.51 -6.87 7.83
CA PRO A 151 -12.11 -7.74 6.82
C PRO A 151 -11.85 -7.21 5.40
N VAL A 152 -11.55 -8.12 4.47
CA VAL A 152 -11.26 -7.82 3.05
C VAL A 152 -12.17 -8.62 2.10
N PRO A 153 -13.51 -8.50 2.23
CA PRO A 153 -14.46 -9.36 1.53
C PRO A 153 -14.43 -9.17 0.01
N THR A 154 -14.06 -7.99 -0.50
CA THR A 154 -13.97 -7.77 -1.93
C THR A 154 -12.73 -8.47 -2.51
N LEU A 155 -11.61 -8.45 -1.79
CA LEU A 155 -10.42 -9.22 -2.17
C LEU A 155 -10.70 -10.72 -2.17
N ASP A 156 -11.42 -11.21 -1.17
CA ASP A 156 -11.85 -12.62 -1.09
C ASP A 156 -12.69 -13.04 -2.29
N ALA A 157 -13.72 -12.25 -2.60
CA ALA A 157 -14.59 -12.52 -3.73
C ALA A 157 -13.84 -12.45 -5.06
N TRP A 158 -12.89 -11.52 -5.20
CA TRP A 158 -12.05 -11.42 -6.39
C TRP A 158 -11.16 -12.67 -6.54
N MET A 159 -10.47 -13.09 -5.48
CA MET A 159 -9.59 -14.26 -5.51
C MET A 159 -10.32 -15.54 -5.91
N VAL A 160 -11.54 -15.76 -5.40
CA VAL A 160 -12.37 -16.91 -5.79
C VAL A 160 -12.69 -16.88 -7.28
N ARG A 161 -13.11 -15.72 -7.80
CA ARG A 161 -13.46 -15.58 -9.22
C ARG A 161 -12.25 -15.71 -10.14
N ALA A 162 -11.09 -15.21 -9.72
CA ALA A 162 -9.82 -15.39 -10.43
C ALA A 162 -9.47 -16.89 -10.53
N ALA A 163 -9.52 -17.62 -9.41
CA ALA A 163 -9.29 -19.06 -9.39
C ALA A 163 -10.30 -19.84 -10.28
N ASP A 164 -11.58 -19.47 -10.26
CA ASP A 164 -12.60 -20.07 -11.12
C ASP A 164 -12.31 -19.83 -12.62
N TYR A 165 -11.81 -18.63 -12.97
CA TYR A 165 -11.41 -18.29 -14.32
C TYR A 165 -10.19 -19.09 -14.78
N ASP A 166 -9.15 -19.19 -13.95
CA ASP A 166 -7.94 -19.96 -14.23
C ASP A 166 -8.24 -21.45 -14.40
N ALA A 167 -9.11 -22.01 -13.55
CA ALA A 167 -9.57 -23.38 -13.67
C ALA A 167 -10.33 -23.64 -14.99
N ALA A 168 -11.18 -22.68 -15.41
CA ALA A 168 -11.89 -22.77 -16.68
C ALA A 168 -10.92 -22.70 -17.89
N LEU A 169 -9.92 -21.82 -17.85
CA LEU A 169 -8.88 -21.73 -18.88
C LEU A 169 -8.07 -23.01 -18.96
N ARG A 170 -7.62 -23.52 -17.82
CA ARG A 170 -6.88 -24.79 -17.72
C ARG A 170 -7.65 -25.92 -18.37
N ARG A 171 -8.94 -26.06 -18.03
CA ARG A 171 -9.81 -27.09 -18.61
C ARG A 171 -9.92 -26.97 -20.12
N LEU A 172 -10.06 -25.75 -20.64
CA LEU A 172 -10.10 -25.51 -22.09
C LEU A 172 -8.78 -25.91 -22.75
N TYR A 173 -7.65 -25.52 -22.18
CA TYR A 173 -6.33 -25.79 -22.76
C TYR A 173 -5.96 -27.26 -22.73
N GLU A 174 -6.31 -28.00 -21.68
CA GLU A 174 -6.17 -29.46 -21.63
C GLU A 174 -6.97 -30.15 -22.74
N LEU A 175 -8.20 -29.71 -23.00
CA LEU A 175 -9.03 -30.26 -24.06
C LEU A 175 -8.50 -29.93 -25.46
N LEU A 176 -7.99 -28.71 -25.65
CA LEU A 176 -7.38 -28.31 -26.91
C LEU A 176 -6.08 -29.07 -27.16
N ASP A 177 -5.25 -29.28 -26.13
CA ASP A 177 -4.04 -30.10 -26.23
C ASP A 177 -4.38 -31.54 -26.64
N ALA A 178 -5.32 -32.17 -25.94
CA ALA A 178 -5.75 -33.54 -26.22
C ALA A 178 -6.40 -33.73 -27.60
N SER A 179 -7.04 -32.69 -28.13
CA SER A 179 -7.71 -32.72 -29.44
C SER A 179 -6.85 -32.17 -30.58
N GLY A 180 -5.61 -31.73 -30.32
CA GLY A 180 -4.77 -31.08 -31.33
C GLY A 180 -5.35 -29.76 -31.85
N GLY A 181 -6.03 -29.00 -30.98
CA GLY A 181 -6.64 -27.71 -31.29
C GLY A 181 -8.01 -27.78 -31.98
N MET A 182 -8.59 -28.97 -32.13
CA MET A 182 -9.87 -29.13 -32.83
C MET A 182 -11.06 -28.62 -32.02
N ALA A 183 -12.01 -27.96 -32.71
CA ALA A 183 -13.26 -27.50 -32.11
C ALA A 183 -14.26 -28.66 -31.94
N THR A 184 -14.11 -29.44 -30.88
CA THR A 184 -15.06 -30.48 -30.46
C THR A 184 -16.22 -29.92 -29.63
N VAL A 185 -17.25 -30.73 -29.37
CA VAL A 185 -18.37 -30.36 -28.47
C VAL A 185 -17.85 -30.00 -27.07
N GLU A 186 -16.88 -30.75 -26.56
CA GLU A 186 -16.26 -30.53 -25.25
C GLU A 186 -15.47 -29.22 -25.20
N THR A 187 -14.68 -28.91 -26.24
CA THR A 187 -13.94 -27.64 -26.31
C THR A 187 -14.87 -26.43 -26.39
N GLN A 188 -15.99 -26.55 -27.12
CA GLN A 188 -17.01 -25.50 -27.19
C GLN A 188 -17.71 -25.29 -25.83
N ALA A 189 -18.02 -26.37 -25.12
CA ALA A 189 -18.56 -26.30 -23.76
C ALA A 189 -17.57 -25.67 -22.78
N ALA A 190 -16.28 -26.05 -22.84
CA ALA A 190 -15.24 -25.46 -22.00
C ALA A 190 -15.04 -23.97 -22.30
N LEU A 191 -15.07 -23.57 -23.58
CA LEU A 191 -15.01 -22.16 -23.97
C LEU A 191 -16.21 -21.36 -23.44
N ALA A 192 -17.41 -21.95 -23.43
CA ALA A 192 -18.58 -21.33 -22.79
C ALA A 192 -18.37 -21.15 -21.28
N GLY A 193 -17.74 -22.12 -20.61
CA GLY A 193 -17.32 -22.03 -19.21
C GLY A 193 -16.34 -20.88 -18.96
N VAL A 194 -15.30 -20.75 -19.80
CA VAL A 194 -14.33 -19.63 -19.73
C VAL A 194 -15.05 -18.28 -19.85
N ARG A 195 -15.97 -18.15 -20.81
CA ARG A 195 -16.74 -16.90 -20.99
C ARG A 195 -17.61 -16.57 -19.79
N ALA A 196 -18.23 -17.58 -19.17
CA ALA A 196 -19.04 -17.40 -17.97
C ALA A 196 -18.19 -16.95 -16.77
N ALA A 197 -17.04 -17.59 -16.55
CA ALA A 197 -16.11 -17.22 -15.49
C ALA A 197 -15.52 -15.81 -15.72
N GLN A 198 -15.14 -15.48 -16.96
CA GLN A 198 -14.68 -14.14 -17.33
C GLN A 198 -15.73 -13.07 -17.05
N ALA A 199 -17.01 -13.35 -17.36
CA ALA A 199 -18.10 -12.42 -17.11
C ALA A 199 -18.39 -12.22 -15.61
N ALA A 200 -17.94 -13.13 -14.74
CA ALA A 200 -18.07 -13.00 -13.29
C ALA A 200 -16.95 -12.14 -12.67
N LEU A 201 -15.81 -11.97 -13.37
CA LEU A 201 -14.74 -11.07 -12.93
C LEU A 201 -15.26 -9.63 -12.87
N PRO A 202 -14.90 -8.88 -11.81
CA PRO A 202 -15.27 -7.47 -11.76
C PRO A 202 -14.59 -6.67 -12.88
N ALA A 203 -15.20 -5.55 -13.27
CA ALA A 203 -14.53 -4.60 -14.14
C ALA A 203 -13.23 -4.10 -13.47
N GLU A 204 -12.12 -4.16 -14.20
CA GLU A 204 -10.75 -3.99 -13.67
C GLU A 204 -10.50 -2.67 -12.94
N SER A 205 -11.18 -1.58 -13.27
CA SER A 205 -10.91 -0.30 -12.59
C SER A 205 -11.57 -0.19 -11.22
N ASP A 206 -12.81 -0.67 -11.08
CA ASP A 206 -13.63 -0.31 -9.91
C ASP A 206 -13.39 -1.24 -8.72
N ALA A 207 -13.19 -2.54 -8.98
CA ALA A 207 -12.94 -3.50 -7.90
C ALA A 207 -11.55 -3.33 -7.28
N PHE A 208 -10.54 -2.96 -8.08
CA PHE A 208 -9.19 -2.76 -7.57
C PHE A 208 -9.09 -1.56 -6.64
N VAL A 209 -9.79 -0.45 -6.95
CA VAL A 209 -9.87 0.69 -6.03
C VAL A 209 -10.54 0.29 -4.71
N ILE A 210 -11.59 -0.54 -4.76
CA ILE A 210 -12.26 -1.02 -3.54
C ILE A 210 -11.33 -1.93 -2.74
N ILE A 211 -10.64 -2.89 -3.37
CA ILE A 211 -9.67 -3.78 -2.73
C ILE A 211 -8.59 -2.97 -2.03
N VAL A 212 -8.03 -1.97 -2.71
CA VAL A 212 -7.01 -1.09 -2.14
C VAL A 212 -7.54 -0.31 -0.94
N THR A 213 -8.79 0.15 -1.04
CA THR A 213 -9.45 0.86 0.06
C THR A 213 -9.63 -0.06 1.28
N GLU A 214 -10.13 -1.29 1.09
CA GLU A 214 -10.28 -2.29 2.16
C GLU A 214 -8.93 -2.65 2.80
N VAL A 215 -7.88 -2.78 1.99
CA VAL A 215 -6.54 -3.17 2.46
C VAL A 215 -5.84 -2.02 3.20
N ALA A 216 -6.06 -0.78 2.78
CA ALA A 216 -5.27 0.37 3.24
C ALA A 216 -5.98 1.27 4.25
N GLU A 217 -7.29 1.46 4.17
CA GLU A 217 -8.00 2.37 5.09
C GLU A 217 -7.82 2.04 6.59
N PRO A 218 -7.81 0.76 7.01
CA PRO A 218 -7.59 0.38 8.40
C PRO A 218 -6.17 0.75 8.87
N GLY A 219 -6.03 1.97 9.40
CA GLY A 219 -4.78 2.52 9.96
C GLY A 219 -4.19 3.68 9.17
N LEU A 220 -4.47 3.80 7.87
CA LEU A 220 -3.96 4.93 7.05
C LEU A 220 -4.56 6.27 7.50
N THR A 221 -5.87 6.32 7.76
CA THR A 221 -6.55 7.53 8.21
C THR A 221 -6.02 8.03 9.56
N ASP A 222 -5.88 7.12 10.52
CA ASP A 222 -5.38 7.46 11.87
C ASP A 222 -3.93 7.96 11.83
N ALA A 223 -3.09 7.30 11.04
CA ALA A 223 -1.70 7.72 10.85
C ALA A 223 -1.60 9.11 10.18
N LEU A 224 -2.39 9.35 9.12
CA LEU A 224 -2.45 10.66 8.47
C LEU A 224 -2.89 11.77 9.43
N VAL A 225 -3.95 11.53 10.22
CA VAL A 225 -4.44 12.49 11.21
C VAL A 225 -3.37 12.77 12.27
N ALA A 226 -2.65 11.75 12.74
CA ALA A 226 -1.59 11.93 13.71
C ALA A 226 -0.41 12.74 13.16
N ILE A 227 0.00 12.49 11.91
CA ILE A 227 1.03 13.27 11.22
C ILE A 227 0.59 14.73 11.04
N GLU A 228 -0.64 14.97 10.60
CA GLU A 228 -1.20 16.31 10.43
C GLU A 228 -1.29 17.06 11.77
N ARG A 229 -1.63 16.36 12.86
CA ARG A 229 -1.62 16.93 14.21
C ARG A 229 -0.21 17.33 14.64
N ALA A 230 0.78 16.46 14.47
CA ALA A 230 2.17 16.77 14.81
C ALA A 230 2.68 18.00 14.03
N ARG A 231 2.35 18.07 12.72
CA ARG A 231 2.65 19.24 11.88
C ARG A 231 1.98 20.51 12.41
N GLY A 232 0.71 20.42 12.79
CA GLY A 232 -0.04 21.52 13.40
C GLY A 232 0.63 22.04 14.66
N THR A 233 0.96 21.14 15.60
CA THR A 233 1.66 21.49 16.84
C THR A 233 2.96 22.25 16.55
N VAL A 234 3.83 21.74 15.67
CA VAL A 234 5.09 22.44 15.36
C VAL A 234 4.85 23.83 14.78
N ARG A 235 3.86 24.01 13.90
CA ARG A 235 3.54 25.33 13.31
C ARG A 235 2.99 26.31 14.34
N ASP A 236 2.06 25.87 15.18
CA ASP A 236 1.45 26.71 16.21
C ASP A 236 2.49 27.16 17.23
N GLN A 237 3.41 26.27 17.60
CA GLN A 237 4.51 26.62 18.51
C GLN A 237 5.53 27.55 17.84
N ALA A 238 5.85 27.38 16.56
CA ALA A 238 6.75 28.28 15.83
C ALA A 238 6.23 29.73 15.83
N LEU A 239 4.93 29.93 15.63
CA LEU A 239 4.29 31.26 15.69
C LEU A 239 4.30 31.90 17.08
N THR A 240 4.50 31.11 18.14
CA THR A 240 4.61 31.59 19.53
C THR A 240 6.04 32.04 19.86
N VAL A 241 7.02 31.64 19.05
CA VAL A 241 8.44 31.96 19.24
C VAL A 241 8.89 33.19 18.44
N ASP A 242 8.13 33.63 17.43
CA ASP A 242 8.34 34.92 16.74
C ASP A 242 7.87 36.12 17.60
#